data_AF-A0A958X6R0-F1
#
_entry.id   AF-A0A958X6R0-F1
#
_cell.length_a   1.000
_cell.length_b   1.000
_cell.length_c   1.000
_cell.angle_alpha   90.00
_cell.angle_beta   90.00
_cell.angle_gamma   90.00
#
_symmetry.space_group_name_H-M   'P 1'
#
loop_
_entity.id
_entity.type
_entity.pdbx_description
1 polymer ?
#
loop_
_entity_poly.entity_id
_entity_poly.type
_entity_poly.pdbx_seq_one_letter_code
_entity_poly.pdbx_strand_id
1 'polypeptide(L)' 'MGEFIQKYDPAILKQLPAIVKSYQLPNTRKAITQIITSFGPFIAIWIAMYFLIDVSYWLVLPLVLVNAFFLVRIFIIQ' A
#
# COMPACT_ATOMS: atom_id res chain seq x y z
N MET A 1 13.91 33.60 11.82
CA MET A 1 13.09 32.45 12.27
C MET A 1 12.11 32.89 13.37
N GLY A 2 11.36 33.98 13.17
CA GLY A 2 10.46 34.55 14.20
C GLY A 2 9.06 34.90 13.68
N GLU A 3 8.91 35.06 12.35
CA GLU A 3 7.63 35.51 11.77
C GLU A 3 6.56 34.40 11.66
N PHE A 4 6.95 33.12 11.65
CA PHE A 4 5.99 32.02 11.55
C PHE A 4 5.21 31.75 12.84
N ILE A 5 5.79 32.08 14.01
CA ILE A 5 5.14 31.86 15.31
C ILE A 5 4.14 32.97 15.63
N GLN A 6 4.34 34.18 15.07
CA GLN A 6 3.48 35.34 15.34
C GLN A 6 2.09 35.24 14.68
N LYS A 7 1.95 34.45 13.61
CA LYS A 7 0.71 34.35 12.82
C LYS A 7 -0.32 33.36 13.39
N TYR A 8 0.07 32.50 14.33
CA TYR A 8 -0.80 31.48 14.91
C TYR A 8 -1.05 31.76 16.39
N ASP A 9 -2.33 31.86 16.76
CA ASP A 9 -2.75 31.98 18.15
C ASP A 9 -2.27 30.73 18.93
N PRO A 10 -1.52 30.89 20.06
CA PRO A 10 -1.04 29.77 20.87
C PRO A 10 -2.18 28.88 21.39
N ALA A 11 -3.42 29.40 21.45
CA ALA A 11 -4.60 28.60 21.75
C ALA A 11 -4.86 27.54 20.67
N ILE A 12 -4.63 27.81 19.38
CA ILE A 12 -4.83 26.86 18.26
C ILE A 12 -3.83 25.71 18.35
N LEU A 13 -2.57 25.99 18.71
CA LEU A 13 -1.52 24.97 18.85
C LEU A 13 -1.88 23.92 19.91
N LYS A 14 -2.57 24.32 20.98
CA LYS A 14 -3.05 23.41 22.04
C LYS A 14 -4.21 22.51 21.59
N GLN A 15 -4.93 22.88 20.52
CA GLN A 15 -6.07 22.13 19.98
C GLN A 15 -5.65 21.19 18.85
N LEU A 16 -4.48 21.39 18.24
CA LEU A 16 -3.92 20.51 17.21
C LEU A 16 -3.99 19.03 17.61
N PRO A 17 -3.59 18.60 18.83
CA PRO A 17 -3.66 17.19 19.22
C PRO A 17 -5.09 16.64 19.19
N ALA A 18 -6.09 17.44 19.55
CA ALA A 18 -7.50 17.04 19.49
C ALA A 18 -8.00 16.92 18.04
N ILE A 19 -7.54 17.80 17.15
CA ILE A 19 -7.89 17.79 15.71
C ILE A 19 -7.25 16.59 15.00
N VAL A 20 -5.97 16.29 15.26
CA VAL A 20 -5.27 15.20 14.58
C VAL A 20 -5.61 13.81 15.14
N LYS A 21 -6.22 13.72 16.33
CA LYS A 21 -6.58 12.46 16.98
C LYS A 21 -7.45 11.54 16.11
N SER A 22 -8.39 12.11 15.35
CA SER A 22 -9.25 11.34 14.45
C SER A 22 -8.52 10.74 13.24
N TYR A 23 -7.36 11.30 12.86
CA TYR A 23 -6.53 10.82 11.75
C TYR A 23 -5.45 9.83 12.19
N GLN A 24 -5.20 9.72 13.50
CA GLN A 24 -4.23 8.79 14.08
C GLN A 24 -4.78 7.38 14.26
N LEU A 25 -6.06 7.11 13.96
CA LEU A 25 -6.65 5.79 14.15
C LEU A 25 -6.20 4.82 13.05
N PRO A 26 -5.38 3.80 13.36
CA PRO A 26 -5.01 2.78 12.39
C PRO A 26 -6.27 1.98 12.04
N ASN A 27 -6.69 2.05 10.77
CA ASN A 27 -7.82 1.27 10.30
C ASN A 27 -7.34 -0.11 9.82
N THR A 28 -7.29 -1.06 10.76
CA THR A 28 -6.85 -2.44 10.49
C THR A 28 -7.66 -3.11 9.38
N ARG A 29 -8.96 -2.81 9.26
CA ARG A 29 -9.80 -3.36 8.18
C ARG A 29 -9.34 -2.88 6.81
N LYS A 30 -9.06 -1.58 6.66
CA LYS A 30 -8.51 -1.03 5.41
C LYS A 30 -7.15 -1.63 5.08
N ALA A 31 -6.27 -1.78 6.07
CA ALA A 31 -4.96 -2.40 5.88
C ALA A 31 -5.08 -3.85 5.38
N ILE A 32 -5.98 -4.65 5.96
CA ILE A 32 -6.24 -6.03 5.52
C ILE A 32 -6.74 -6.06 4.07
N THR A 33 -7.70 -5.20 3.70
CA THR A 33 -8.18 -5.13 2.31
C THR A 33 -7.05 -4.74 1.34
N GLN A 34 -6.15 -3.86 1.75
CA GLN A 34 -5.02 -3.41 0.94
C GLN A 34 -3.97 -4.52 0.73
N ILE A 35 -3.73 -5.34 1.76
CA ILE A 35 -2.90 -6.53 1.68
C ILE A 35 -3.55 -7.56 0.74
N ILE A 36 -4.83 -7.90 0.93
CA ILE A 36 -5.53 -8.89 0.12
C ILE A 36 -5.57 -8.49 -1.36
N THR A 37 -5.83 -7.22 -1.67
CA THR A 37 -5.87 -6.73 -3.07
C THR A 37 -4.50 -6.69 -3.75
N SER A 38 -3.41 -6.91 -3.01
CA SER A 38 -2.05 -6.93 -3.54
C SER A 38 -1.49 -8.36 -3.57
N PHE A 39 -1.62 -9.11 -2.46
CA PHE A 39 -1.22 -10.52 -2.37
C PHE A 39 -2.13 -11.46 -3.15
N GLY A 40 -3.44 -11.17 -3.25
CA GLY A 40 -4.39 -12.01 -3.96
C GLY A 40 -4.03 -12.18 -5.44
N PRO A 41 -3.88 -11.08 -6.22
CA PRO A 41 -3.45 -11.15 -7.61
C PRO A 41 -2.08 -11.80 -7.79
N PHE A 42 -1.12 -11.51 -6.90
CA PHE A 42 0.22 -12.12 -6.95
C PHE A 42 0.15 -13.65 -6.84
N ILE A 43 -0.57 -14.19 -5.86
CA ILE A 43 -0.71 -15.64 -5.69
C ILE A 43 -1.49 -16.25 -6.86
N ALA A 44 -2.55 -15.58 -7.34
CA ALA A 44 -3.32 -16.07 -8.48
C ALA A 44 -2.49 -16.18 -9.76
N ILE A 45 -1.68 -15.16 -10.08
CA ILE A 45 -0.79 -15.17 -11.25
C ILE A 45 0.31 -16.21 -11.07
N TRP A 46 0.87 -16.34 -9.87
CA TRP A 46 1.88 -17.35 -9.59
C TRP A 46 1.38 -18.78 -9.81
N ILE A 47 0.16 -19.09 -9.34
CA ILE A 47 -0.51 -20.38 -9.59
C ILE A 47 -0.77 -20.55 -11.10
N ALA A 48 -1.23 -19.51 -11.78
CA ALA A 48 -1.45 -19.56 -13.23
C ALA A 48 -0.14 -19.85 -14.00
N MET A 49 0.98 -19.25 -13.57
CA MET A 49 2.31 -19.51 -14.15
C MET A 49 2.76 -20.94 -13.94
N TYR A 50 2.49 -21.54 -12.78
CA TYR A 50 2.81 -22.94 -12.51
C TYR A 50 2.12 -23.89 -13.50
N PHE A 51 0.85 -23.64 -13.83
CA PHE A 51 0.14 -24.43 -14.84
C PHE A 51 0.56 -24.11 -16.28
N LEU A 52 0.94 -22.86 -16.57
CA LEU A 52 1.33 -22.44 -17.92
C LEU A 52 2.73 -22.92 -18.33
N ILE A 53 3.61 -23.21 -17.38
CA ILE A 53 5.00 -23.61 -17.67
C ILE A 53 5.06 -24.91 -18.48
N ASP A 54 4.13 -25.84 -18.23
CA ASP A 54 4.02 -27.11 -18.95
C ASP A 54 3.50 -26.92 -20.39
N VAL A 55 2.80 -25.81 -20.67
CA VAL A 55 2.23 -25.51 -21.99
C VAL A 55 3.22 -24.73 -22.85
N SER A 56 3.74 -23.61 -22.35
CA SER A 56 4.67 -22.78 -23.11
C SER A 56 5.38 -21.75 -22.23
N TYR A 57 6.72 -21.82 -22.24
CA TYR A 57 7.58 -20.81 -21.60
C TYR A 57 7.38 -19.39 -22.12
N TRP A 58 6.96 -19.22 -23.39
CA TRP A 58 6.74 -17.91 -23.99
C TRP A 58 5.52 -17.18 -23.40
N LEU A 59 4.50 -17.91 -22.95
CA LEU A 59 3.36 -17.31 -22.25
C LEU A 59 3.69 -16.93 -20.81
N VAL A 60 4.63 -17.63 -20.16
CA VAL A 60 5.05 -17.33 -18.79
C VAL A 60 5.79 -15.99 -18.74
N LEU A 61 6.55 -15.63 -19.78
CA LEU A 61 7.36 -14.40 -19.82
C LEU A 61 6.57 -13.10 -19.54
N PRO A 62 5.44 -12.79 -20.23
CA PRO A 62 4.64 -11.63 -19.89
C PRO A 62 3.97 -11.75 -18.50
N LEU A 63 3.57 -12.95 -18.09
CA LEU A 63 2.99 -13.18 -16.77
C LEU A 63 3.99 -12.88 -15.64
N VAL A 64 5.27 -13.20 -15.82
CA VAL A 64 6.35 -12.85 -14.87
C VAL A 64 6.43 -11.34 -14.69
N LEU A 65 6.38 -10.56 -15.76
CA LEU A 65 6.43 -9.09 -15.68
C LEU A 65 5.25 -8.53 -14.90
N VAL A 66 4.04 -9.04 -15.15
CA VAL A 66 2.85 -8.64 -14.40
C VAL A 66 2.98 -9.07 -12.92
N ASN A 67 3.48 -10.27 -12.65
CA ASN A 67 3.70 -10.75 -11.29
C ASN A 67 4.73 -9.90 -10.53
N ALA A 68 5.80 -9.47 -11.20
CA ALA A 68 6.82 -8.59 -10.64
C ALA A 68 6.26 -7.20 -10.25
N PHE A 69 5.32 -6.66 -11.01
CA PHE A 69 4.62 -5.42 -10.65
C PHE A 69 3.87 -5.56 -9.31
N PHE A 70 3.15 -6.67 -9.11
CA PHE A 70 2.47 -6.92 -7.84
C PHE A 70 3.45 -7.10 -6.67
N LEU A 71 4.60 -7.72 -6.93
CA LEU A 71 5.68 -7.83 -5.94
C LEU A 71 6.16 -6.45 -5.47
N VAL A 72 6.41 -5.51 -6.39
CA VAL A 72 6.76 -4.12 -6.02
C VAL A 72 5.67 -3.47 -5.17
N ARG A 73 4.39 -3.67 -5.52
CA ARG A 73 3.26 -3.12 -4.75
C ARG A 73 3.21 -3.67 -3.33
N ILE A 74 3.54 -4.94 -3.12
CA ILE A 74 3.62 -5.56 -1.79
C ILE A 74 4.70 -4.88 -0.94
N PHE A 75 5.87 -4.59 -1.52
CA PHE A 75 6.96 -3.90 -0.82
C PHE A 75 6.63 -2.48 -0.36
N ILE A 76 5.71 -1.79 -1.03
CA ILE A 76 5.29 -0.43 -0.66
C ILE A 76 4.30 -0.44 0.52
N ILE A 77 3.58 -1.54 0.73
CA ILE A 77 2.48 -1.65 1.71
C ILE A 77 2.97 -2.20 3.07
N GLN A 78 3.95 -3.10 3.06
CA GLN A 78 4.58 -3.64 4.27
C GLN A 78 5.54 -2.64 4.91
#